data_AF-A0A2J0Z648-F1
#
_entry.id   AF-A0A2J0Z648-F1
#
_cell.length_a   1.000
_cell.length_b   1.000
_cell.length_c   1.000
_cell.angle_alpha   90.00
_cell.angle_beta   90.00
_cell.angle_gamma   90.00
#
_symmetry.space_group_name_H-M   'P 1'
#
loop_
_entity.id
_entity.type
_entity.pdbx_description
1 polymer ?
#
loop_
_entity_poly.entity_id
_entity_poly.type
_entity_poly.pdbx_seq_one_letter_code
_entity_poly.pdbx_strand_id
1 'polypeptide(L)'
;MARATMVDVLEPPPCVIVDGPRNLAAAGLVPEETGLVYVSDSEPGIRRQRRGKGFVYRMPDGSIVTDPSIKSRIAALGLPPAYEDVWICLEERGHLQATGYDARGRKQYRYHSAWQALRSADKFAQLVEFGKALPRIRRTIRRHMQGDVENMQTVLAALVALLDEAHLRTGNQAYVQANGSYGATTLLKRHLRLGDGFIELKFIGKGGKRVQRLLRRPKLQRLLEEIADLPGRQLFVWKDENDALRPVDSGRLNRYLSEVAGTAVSAKTFRTWGGTLAAFTAARTAIEQGEWPTIKQMSEAAASVLHNTPAISRSSYIHPDVLALADKSASISARQLQARGRSDSELRVEEQRLLSFLRRSAHSRARQARSAAEQRRASN
;
A
#
# COMPACT_ATOMS: atom_id res chain seq x y z
N MET A 1 -21.19 -26.19 -51.31
CA MET A 1 -20.13 -25.30 -51.86
C MET A 1 -20.48 -23.87 -51.51
N ALA A 2 -19.94 -23.33 -50.43
CA ALA A 2 -20.09 -21.93 -50.05
C ALA A 2 -18.74 -21.42 -49.59
N ARG A 3 -18.25 -20.40 -50.30
CA ARG A 3 -16.98 -19.71 -50.08
C ARG A 3 -17.00 -18.98 -48.74
N ALA A 4 -16.00 -19.24 -47.91
CA ALA A 4 -15.70 -18.46 -46.72
C ALA A 4 -15.04 -17.14 -47.14
N THR A 5 -15.70 -16.02 -46.83
CA THR A 5 -15.10 -14.67 -46.87
C THR A 5 -14.35 -14.42 -45.57
N MET A 6 -13.08 -14.02 -45.71
CA MET A 6 -12.21 -13.51 -44.67
C MET A 6 -12.90 -12.37 -43.91
N VAL A 7 -12.92 -12.47 -42.58
CA VAL A 7 -13.18 -11.35 -41.68
C VAL A 7 -11.86 -11.10 -40.96
N ASP A 8 -11.28 -9.92 -41.18
CA ASP A 8 -10.11 -9.42 -40.48
C ASP A 8 -10.37 -9.45 -38.97
N VAL A 9 -9.65 -10.34 -38.29
CA VAL A 9 -9.55 -10.35 -36.84
C VAL A 9 -8.61 -9.20 -36.47
N LEU A 10 -9.18 -8.04 -36.16
CA LEU A 10 -8.46 -6.98 -35.47
C LEU A 10 -8.03 -7.54 -34.10
N GLU A 11 -6.76 -7.91 -33.99
CA GLU A 11 -6.15 -8.28 -32.72
C GLU A 11 -6.38 -7.15 -31.70
N PRO A 12 -6.89 -7.45 -30.50
CA PRO A 12 -6.99 -6.45 -29.44
C PRO A 12 -5.56 -5.98 -29.11
N PRO A 13 -5.35 -4.65 -28.88
CA PRO A 13 -4.04 -4.14 -28.53
C PRO A 13 -3.53 -4.88 -27.28
N PRO A 14 -2.23 -5.25 -27.23
CA PRO A 14 -1.69 -6.00 -26.13
C PRO A 14 -1.99 -5.26 -24.83
N CYS A 15 -2.78 -5.92 -23.98
CA CYS A 15 -3.00 -5.55 -22.60
C CYS A 15 -1.62 -5.37 -21.97
N VAL A 16 -1.23 -4.12 -21.70
CA VAL A 16 0.03 -3.81 -21.04
C VAL A 16 -0.09 -4.26 -19.59
N ILE A 17 0.12 -5.55 -19.37
CA ILE A 17 0.50 -6.08 -18.08
C ILE A 17 1.90 -5.52 -17.84
N VAL A 18 2.04 -4.66 -16.84
CA VAL A 18 3.35 -4.18 -16.40
C VAL A 18 4.03 -5.33 -15.66
N ASP A 19 4.48 -6.31 -16.43
CA ASP A 19 5.31 -7.42 -15.98
C ASP A 19 6.78 -6.99 -16.00
N GLY A 20 7.43 -7.16 -14.86
CA GLY A 20 8.88 -7.09 -14.74
C GLY A 20 9.48 -5.67 -14.59
N PRO A 21 10.56 -5.54 -13.80
CA PRO A 21 11.11 -4.24 -13.44
C PRO A 21 11.99 -3.55 -14.50
N ARG A 22 12.21 -4.20 -15.66
CA ARG A 22 13.05 -3.65 -16.74
C ARG A 22 12.49 -2.35 -17.35
N ASN A 23 11.19 -2.08 -17.16
CA ASN A 23 10.55 -0.87 -17.72
C ASN A 23 10.51 0.34 -16.75
N LEU A 24 11.04 0.21 -15.52
CA LEU A 24 11.08 1.33 -14.57
C LEU A 24 12.31 2.24 -14.76
N ALA A 25 13.41 1.71 -15.33
CA ALA A 25 14.59 2.51 -15.67
C ALA A 25 14.32 3.45 -16.86
N ALA A 26 13.54 3.00 -17.84
CA ALA A 26 13.14 3.81 -19.00
C ALA A 26 12.19 4.97 -18.63
N ALA A 27 11.56 4.92 -17.46
CA ALA A 27 10.60 5.94 -17.00
C ALA A 27 11.22 7.08 -16.16
N GLY A 28 12.55 7.12 -15.97
CA GLY A 28 13.24 8.23 -15.28
C GLY A 28 12.82 8.45 -13.82
N LEU A 29 12.29 7.42 -13.15
CA LEU A 29 11.66 7.52 -11.82
C LEU A 29 12.62 7.34 -10.64
N VAL A 30 13.93 7.42 -10.85
CA VAL A 30 14.92 7.51 -9.76
C VAL A 30 15.74 8.78 -10.00
N PRO A 31 15.79 9.72 -9.04
CA PRO A 31 16.80 10.77 -9.09
C PRO A 31 18.18 10.10 -9.08
N GLU A 32 19.11 10.56 -9.93
CA GLU A 32 20.53 10.17 -9.94
C GLU A 32 21.19 10.24 -8.54
N GLU A 33 20.54 10.89 -7.58
CA GLU A 33 20.99 11.23 -6.24
C GLU A 33 21.30 10.06 -5.28
N THR A 34 20.82 8.83 -5.52
CA THR A 34 21.10 7.70 -4.58
C THR A 34 22.29 6.83 -4.98
N GLY A 35 22.74 6.88 -6.23
CA GLY A 35 23.81 6.02 -6.75
C GLY A 35 23.53 4.51 -6.67
N LEU A 36 22.28 4.09 -6.49
CA LEU A 36 21.89 2.67 -6.42
C LEU A 36 21.69 2.06 -7.80
N VAL A 37 22.04 0.78 -7.93
CA VAL A 37 21.92 0.00 -9.17
C VAL A 37 20.67 -0.87 -9.11
N TYR A 38 19.90 -0.89 -10.20
CA TYR A 38 18.76 -1.78 -10.32
C TYR A 38 19.23 -3.19 -10.68
N VAL A 39 18.85 -4.20 -9.89
CA VAL A 39 19.29 -5.59 -10.03
C VAL A 39 18.12 -6.55 -9.84
N SER A 40 18.12 -7.66 -10.56
CA SER A 40 17.15 -8.75 -10.43
C SER A 40 17.79 -10.00 -9.84
N ASP A 41 17.03 -10.80 -9.10
CA ASP A 41 17.52 -12.09 -8.59
C ASP A 41 17.56 -13.21 -9.64
N SER A 42 17.19 -12.89 -10.88
CA SER A 42 17.48 -13.69 -12.07
C SER A 42 18.92 -13.47 -12.59
N GLU A 43 19.60 -12.42 -12.14
CA GLU A 43 20.99 -12.15 -12.50
C GLU A 43 21.96 -13.04 -11.70
N PRO A 44 23.20 -13.23 -12.19
CA PRO A 44 24.25 -13.92 -11.44
C PRO A 44 24.41 -13.34 -10.03
N GLY A 45 24.48 -14.20 -9.02
CA GLY A 45 24.68 -13.78 -7.64
C GLY A 45 25.19 -14.89 -6.74
N ILE A 46 25.54 -14.51 -5.51
CA ILE A 46 26.09 -15.41 -4.52
C ILE A 46 24.98 -16.34 -4.01
N ARG A 47 25.24 -17.65 -3.99
CA ARG A 47 24.30 -18.66 -3.48
C ARG A 47 24.71 -19.11 -2.09
N ARG A 48 23.74 -19.22 -1.18
CA ARG A 48 23.97 -19.79 0.16
C ARG A 48 23.62 -21.27 0.15
N GLN A 49 24.54 -22.12 0.60
CA GLN A 49 24.34 -23.56 0.75
C GLN A 49 24.59 -23.97 2.19
N ARG A 50 23.81 -24.92 2.71
CA ARG A 50 24.04 -25.49 4.05
C ARG A 50 25.28 -26.38 4.04
N ARG A 51 26.12 -26.26 5.07
CA ARG A 51 27.27 -27.14 5.28
C ARG A 51 27.45 -27.39 6.78
N GLY A 52 27.14 -28.62 7.21
CA GLY A 52 27.17 -28.99 8.64
C GLY A 52 26.27 -28.07 9.48
N LYS A 53 26.85 -27.45 10.51
CA LYS A 53 26.14 -26.51 11.41
C LYS A 53 26.04 -25.08 10.85
N GLY A 54 26.64 -24.79 9.70
CA GLY A 54 26.73 -23.44 9.14
C GLY A 54 26.35 -23.35 7.67
N PHE A 55 26.83 -22.29 7.03
CA PHE A 55 26.59 -22.00 5.62
C PHE A 55 27.91 -21.79 4.87
N VAL A 56 27.94 -22.23 3.61
CA VAL A 56 28.95 -21.83 2.63
C VAL A 56 28.30 -20.92 1.60
N TYR A 57 29.02 -19.91 1.16
CA TYR A 57 28.59 -18.98 0.12
C TYR A 57 29.41 -19.25 -1.13
N ARG A 58 28.73 -19.39 -2.27
CA ARG A 58 29.36 -19.64 -3.58
C ARG A 58 29.13 -18.48 -4.52
N MET A 59 30.19 -18.07 -5.20
CA MET A 59 30.17 -17.12 -6.29
C MET A 59 29.47 -17.72 -7.52
N PRO A 60 29.08 -16.90 -8.52
CA PRO A 60 28.44 -17.40 -9.75
C PRO A 60 29.28 -18.43 -10.53
N ASP A 61 30.61 -18.34 -10.44
CA ASP A 61 31.56 -19.28 -11.03
C ASP A 61 31.69 -20.60 -10.23
N GLY A 62 30.97 -20.74 -9.12
CA GLY A 62 31.00 -21.90 -8.23
C GLY A 62 32.09 -21.86 -7.16
N SER A 63 33.02 -20.90 -7.21
CA SER A 63 34.08 -20.72 -6.21
C SER A 63 33.51 -20.35 -4.85
N ILE A 64 34.23 -20.70 -3.78
CA ILE A 64 33.81 -20.39 -2.41
C ILE A 64 34.17 -18.93 -2.10
N VAL A 65 33.22 -18.17 -1.56
CA VAL A 65 33.48 -16.82 -1.05
C VAL A 65 34.44 -16.92 0.14
N THR A 66 35.69 -16.47 -0.04
CA THR A 66 36.72 -16.42 1.00
C THR A 66 36.90 -15.04 1.59
N ASP A 67 36.67 -13.99 0.79
CA ASP A 67 36.84 -12.58 1.13
C ASP A 67 36.10 -12.18 2.42
N PRO A 68 36.83 -11.70 3.46
CA PRO A 68 36.24 -11.23 4.71
C PRO A 68 35.24 -10.08 4.55
N SER A 69 35.45 -9.17 3.60
CA SER A 69 34.58 -8.02 3.37
C SER A 69 33.20 -8.46 2.87
N ILE A 70 33.18 -9.36 1.88
CA ILE A 70 31.95 -9.94 1.33
C ILE A 70 31.21 -10.73 2.41
N LYS A 71 31.91 -11.53 3.21
CA LYS A 71 31.31 -12.28 4.33
C LYS A 71 30.67 -11.36 5.36
N SER A 72 31.34 -10.26 5.73
CA SER A 72 30.81 -9.27 6.67
C SER A 72 29.53 -8.62 6.13
N ARG A 73 29.54 -8.22 4.85
CA ARG A 73 28.34 -7.68 4.17
C ARG A 73 27.19 -8.66 4.20
N ILE A 74 27.43 -9.93 3.86
CA ILE A 74 26.40 -10.97 3.88
C ILE A 74 25.83 -11.16 5.29
N ALA A 75 26.69 -11.17 6.32
CA ALA A 75 26.27 -11.30 7.71
C ALA A 75 25.37 -10.11 8.13
N ALA A 76 25.72 -8.89 7.73
CA ALA A 76 24.96 -7.68 8.02
C ALA A 76 23.53 -7.69 7.41
N LEU A 77 23.28 -8.48 6.35
CA LEU A 77 21.93 -8.64 5.77
C LEU A 77 20.94 -9.34 6.71
N GLY A 78 21.42 -10.03 7.76
CA GLY A 78 20.56 -10.68 8.76
C GLY A 78 19.58 -11.68 8.13
N LEU A 79 20.05 -12.52 7.22
CA LEU A 79 19.23 -13.52 6.53
C LEU A 79 18.93 -14.70 7.48
N PRO A 80 17.65 -14.99 7.79
CA PRO A 80 17.30 -16.09 8.67
C PRO A 80 17.91 -17.43 8.21
N PRO A 81 18.42 -18.26 9.14
CA PRO A 81 18.99 -19.56 8.80
C PRO A 81 18.00 -20.51 8.12
N ALA A 82 16.70 -20.35 8.41
CA ALA A 82 15.64 -21.17 7.85
C ALA A 82 15.32 -20.84 6.38
N TYR A 83 15.90 -19.80 5.77
CA TYR A 83 15.62 -19.50 4.36
C TYR A 83 16.32 -20.48 3.42
N GLU A 84 15.58 -20.95 2.42
CA GLU A 84 16.01 -21.82 1.33
C GLU A 84 16.23 -21.00 0.05
N ASP A 85 16.95 -21.57 -0.92
CA ASP A 85 17.23 -20.97 -2.23
C ASP A 85 17.63 -19.49 -2.18
N VAL A 86 18.60 -19.19 -1.31
CA VAL A 86 19.03 -17.81 -1.07
C VAL A 86 19.94 -17.33 -2.19
N TRP A 87 19.53 -16.22 -2.81
CA TRP A 87 20.34 -15.40 -3.72
C TRP A 87 20.81 -14.15 -2.99
N ILE A 88 22.07 -13.75 -3.21
CA ILE A 88 22.63 -12.52 -2.66
C ILE A 88 23.29 -11.74 -3.80
N CYS A 89 22.97 -10.45 -3.88
CA CYS A 89 23.49 -9.54 -4.90
C CYS A 89 25.02 -9.39 -4.77
N LEU A 90 25.70 -9.42 -5.91
CA LEU A 90 27.15 -9.14 -6.00
C LEU A 90 27.44 -7.68 -5.64
N GLU A 91 26.62 -6.78 -6.19
CA GLU A 91 26.80 -5.35 -6.04
C GLU A 91 26.26 -4.84 -4.70
N GLU A 92 27.12 -4.20 -3.91
CA GLU A 92 26.73 -3.56 -2.66
C GLU A 92 25.70 -2.45 -2.88
N ARG A 93 25.80 -1.74 -4.01
CA ARG A 93 24.85 -0.69 -4.41
C ARG A 93 23.58 -1.23 -5.08
N GLY A 94 23.41 -2.55 -5.20
CA GLY A 94 22.19 -3.15 -5.73
C GLY A 94 20.99 -2.84 -4.84
N HIS A 95 19.90 -2.28 -5.40
CA HIS A 95 18.72 -1.94 -4.60
C HIS A 95 18.09 -3.17 -3.91
N LEU A 96 18.15 -4.33 -4.56
CA LEU A 96 17.81 -5.64 -4.01
C LEU A 96 19.10 -6.34 -3.59
N GLN A 97 19.23 -6.62 -2.29
CA GLN A 97 20.45 -7.19 -1.71
C GLN A 97 20.40 -8.72 -1.60
N ALA A 98 19.23 -9.29 -1.35
CA ALA A 98 19.07 -10.74 -1.32
C ALA A 98 17.61 -11.18 -1.50
N THR A 99 17.42 -12.40 -1.98
CA THR A 99 16.15 -13.12 -1.94
C THR A 99 16.33 -14.52 -1.35
N GLY A 100 15.23 -15.15 -0.97
CA GLY A 100 15.21 -16.53 -0.49
C GLY A 100 13.80 -16.93 -0.10
N TYR A 101 13.57 -18.21 0.16
CA TYR A 101 12.26 -18.76 0.47
C TYR A 101 12.18 -19.06 1.96
N ASP A 102 11.13 -18.59 2.64
CA ASP A 102 10.94 -18.96 4.04
C ASP A 102 10.42 -20.39 4.19
N ALA A 103 10.33 -20.89 5.43
CA ALA A 103 9.82 -22.23 5.75
C ALA A 103 8.37 -22.50 5.29
N ARG A 104 7.68 -21.51 4.71
CA ARG A 104 6.35 -21.66 4.11
C ARG A 104 6.39 -21.54 2.58
N GLY A 105 7.57 -21.64 1.97
CA GLY A 105 7.77 -21.53 0.52
C GLY A 105 7.52 -20.13 -0.04
N ARG A 106 7.49 -19.09 0.79
CA ARG A 106 7.24 -17.72 0.32
C ARG A 106 8.56 -17.04 0.02
N LYS A 107 8.67 -16.47 -1.17
CA LYS A 107 9.81 -15.64 -1.56
C LYS A 107 9.88 -14.37 -0.71
N GLN A 108 11.02 -14.18 -0.05
CA GLN A 108 11.37 -13.07 0.82
C GLN A 108 12.45 -12.23 0.15
N TYR A 109 12.45 -10.93 0.46
CA TYR A 109 13.34 -9.94 -0.15
C TYR A 109 14.08 -9.16 0.95
N ARG A 110 15.34 -8.88 0.72
CA ARG A 110 16.14 -7.89 1.44
C ARG A 110 16.53 -6.79 0.47
N TYR A 111 16.20 -5.55 0.81
CA TYR A 111 16.55 -4.38 0.02
C TYR A 111 17.62 -3.55 0.73
N HIS A 112 18.41 -2.81 -0.05
CA HIS A 112 19.34 -1.80 0.45
C HIS A 112 18.61 -0.76 1.31
N SER A 113 19.24 -0.28 2.39
CA SER A 113 18.63 0.67 3.34
C SER A 113 18.21 1.98 2.66
N ALA A 114 19.06 2.53 1.79
CA ALA A 114 18.74 3.73 0.99
C ALA A 114 17.54 3.51 0.05
N TRP A 115 17.37 2.31 -0.53
CA TRP A 115 16.18 1.98 -1.34
C TRP A 115 14.91 1.97 -0.47
N GLN A 116 14.99 1.38 0.72
CA GLN A 116 13.87 1.38 1.66
C GLN A 116 13.49 2.80 2.10
N ALA A 117 14.48 3.66 2.36
CA ALA A 117 14.29 5.06 2.71
C ALA A 117 13.62 5.84 1.56
N LEU A 118 14.13 5.71 0.34
CA LEU A 118 13.58 6.34 -0.86
C LEU A 118 12.12 5.91 -1.10
N ARG A 119 11.86 4.60 -1.13
CA ARG A 119 10.51 4.06 -1.36
C ARG A 119 9.54 4.44 -0.24
N SER A 120 10.03 4.63 0.99
CA SER A 120 9.23 5.13 2.10
C SER A 120 8.89 6.62 1.92
N ALA A 121 9.85 7.44 1.48
CA ALA A 121 9.62 8.84 1.18
C ALA A 121 8.61 9.03 0.02
N ASP A 122 8.80 8.30 -1.09
CA ASP A 122 7.90 8.33 -2.25
C ASP A 122 6.47 7.95 -1.88
N LYS A 123 6.34 6.92 -1.02
CA LYS A 123 5.03 6.47 -0.55
C LYS A 123 4.27 7.60 0.15
N PHE A 124 4.95 8.37 1.00
CA PHE A 124 4.31 9.46 1.74
C PHE A 124 4.13 10.72 0.88
N ALA A 125 5.01 10.97 -0.09
CA ALA A 125 4.86 12.05 -1.06
C ALA A 125 3.55 11.94 -1.86
N GLN A 126 3.15 10.72 -2.25
CA GLN A 126 1.90 10.46 -2.96
C GLN A 126 0.63 10.75 -2.13
N LEU A 127 0.76 10.94 -0.81
CA LEU A 127 -0.38 11.09 0.08
C LEU A 127 -1.11 12.43 -0.10
N VAL A 128 -0.40 13.49 -0.49
CA VAL A 128 -0.99 14.78 -0.84
C VAL A 128 -1.84 14.66 -2.12
N GLU A 129 -1.31 13.99 -3.15
CA GLU A 129 -2.04 13.76 -4.39
C GLU A 129 -3.24 12.85 -4.18
N PHE A 130 -3.13 11.83 -3.32
CA PHE A 130 -4.27 11.02 -2.92
C PHE A 130 -5.37 11.84 -2.24
N GLY A 131 -5.01 12.72 -1.30
CA GLY A 131 -5.98 13.60 -0.64
C GLY A 131 -6.69 14.55 -1.62
N LYS A 132 -6.00 15.01 -2.68
CA LYS A 132 -6.61 15.80 -3.78
C LYS A 132 -7.51 14.96 -4.68
N ALA A 133 -7.17 13.68 -4.91
CA ALA A 133 -7.93 12.77 -5.76
C ALA A 133 -9.18 12.21 -5.05
N LEU A 134 -9.17 12.12 -3.71
CA LEU A 134 -10.23 11.51 -2.91
C LEU A 134 -11.64 12.03 -3.23
N PRO A 135 -11.86 13.35 -3.44
CA PRO A 135 -13.16 13.86 -3.89
C PRO A 135 -13.64 13.30 -5.23
N ARG A 136 -12.74 13.20 -6.22
CA ARG A 136 -13.06 12.62 -7.53
C ARG A 136 -13.41 11.14 -7.38
N ILE A 137 -12.62 10.41 -6.58
CA ILE A 137 -12.87 8.99 -6.29
C ILE A 137 -14.26 8.84 -5.67
N ARG A 138 -14.57 9.57 -4.60
CA ARG A 138 -15.85 9.48 -3.88
C ARG A 138 -17.06 9.85 -4.74
N ARG A 139 -16.96 10.87 -5.59
CA ARG A 139 -18.02 11.21 -6.58
C ARG A 139 -18.23 10.08 -7.58
N THR A 140 -17.13 9.52 -8.10
CA THR A 140 -17.17 8.47 -9.12
C THR A 140 -17.76 7.17 -8.58
N ILE A 141 -17.28 6.70 -7.41
CA ILE A 141 -17.82 5.48 -6.80
C ILE A 141 -19.29 5.68 -6.39
N ARG A 142 -19.69 6.87 -5.92
CA ARG A 142 -21.10 7.14 -5.59
C ARG A 142 -22.00 6.98 -6.80
N ARG A 143 -21.56 7.44 -7.98
CA ARG A 143 -22.29 7.25 -9.24
C ARG A 143 -22.31 5.77 -9.63
N HIS A 144 -21.18 5.07 -9.58
CA HIS A 144 -21.13 3.66 -9.95
C HIS A 144 -21.94 2.76 -9.01
N MET A 145 -22.06 3.12 -7.73
CA MET A 145 -22.94 2.44 -6.76
C MET A 145 -24.45 2.61 -7.04
N GLN A 146 -24.84 3.43 -8.02
CA GLN A 146 -26.23 3.51 -8.49
C GLN A 146 -26.53 2.52 -9.62
N GLY A 147 -25.51 1.81 -10.13
CA GLY A 147 -25.68 0.79 -11.14
C GLY A 147 -26.13 -0.56 -10.56
N ASP A 148 -26.39 -1.49 -11.46
CA ASP A 148 -26.77 -2.88 -11.14
C ASP A 148 -25.57 -3.68 -10.60
N VAL A 149 -25.78 -4.60 -9.66
CA VAL A 149 -24.74 -5.48 -9.09
C VAL A 149 -24.15 -6.47 -10.09
N GLU A 150 -24.82 -6.72 -11.21
CA GLU A 150 -24.27 -7.47 -12.34
C GLU A 150 -23.15 -6.70 -13.04
N ASN A 151 -23.14 -5.37 -12.96
CA ASN A 151 -22.06 -4.56 -13.48
C ASN A 151 -20.85 -4.59 -12.53
N MET A 152 -19.71 -5.05 -13.06
CA MET A 152 -18.44 -5.10 -12.36
C MET A 152 -18.04 -3.77 -11.70
N GLN A 153 -18.32 -2.62 -12.34
CA GLN A 153 -17.99 -1.31 -11.78
C GLN A 153 -18.77 -1.02 -10.49
N THR A 154 -20.01 -1.48 -10.40
CA THR A 154 -20.86 -1.35 -9.21
C THR A 154 -20.26 -2.13 -8.04
N VAL A 155 -19.88 -3.39 -8.26
CA VAL A 155 -19.25 -4.25 -7.24
C VAL A 155 -17.92 -3.66 -6.78
N LEU A 156 -17.10 -3.18 -7.71
CA LEU A 156 -15.83 -2.53 -7.41
C LEU A 156 -16.02 -1.22 -6.65
N ALA A 157 -17.05 -0.43 -6.97
CA ALA A 157 -17.39 0.79 -6.25
C ALA A 157 -17.80 0.51 -4.81
N ALA A 158 -18.61 -0.53 -4.56
CA ALA A 158 -18.96 -0.99 -3.22
C ALA A 158 -17.72 -1.41 -2.41
N LEU A 159 -16.81 -2.17 -3.05
CA LEU A 159 -15.56 -2.60 -2.44
C LEU A 159 -14.65 -1.42 -2.09
N VAL A 160 -14.53 -0.41 -2.97
CA VAL A 160 -13.76 0.81 -2.70
C VAL A 160 -14.40 1.63 -1.59
N ALA A 161 -15.72 1.77 -1.56
CA ALA A 161 -16.43 2.44 -0.47
C ALA A 161 -16.17 1.74 0.87
N LEU A 162 -16.12 0.40 0.88
CA LEU A 162 -15.76 -0.36 2.06
C LEU A 162 -14.29 -0.14 2.49
N LEU A 163 -13.35 0.00 1.55
CA LEU A 163 -11.97 0.35 1.87
C LEU A 163 -11.83 1.76 2.46
N ASP A 164 -12.55 2.74 1.91
CA ASP A 164 -12.54 4.13 2.36
C ASP A 164 -13.10 4.26 3.79
N GLU A 165 -14.13 3.48 4.14
CA GLU A 165 -14.72 3.49 5.47
C GLU A 165 -13.93 2.65 6.48
N ALA A 166 -13.64 1.38 6.17
CA ALA A 166 -13.12 0.42 7.13
C ALA A 166 -11.61 0.24 7.08
N HIS A 167 -10.92 0.84 6.11
CA HIS A 167 -9.47 0.80 5.94
C HIS A 167 -8.94 -0.63 5.90
N LEU A 168 -9.68 -1.56 5.28
CA LEU A 168 -9.34 -2.97 5.26
C LEU A 168 -8.06 -3.22 4.46
N ARG A 169 -7.37 -4.31 4.77
CA ARG A 169 -6.35 -4.85 3.86
C ARG A 169 -7.05 -5.42 2.64
N THR A 170 -6.44 -5.32 1.46
CA THR A 170 -6.99 -5.90 0.23
C THR A 170 -7.29 -7.39 0.37
N GLY A 171 -6.34 -8.18 0.89
CA GLY A 171 -6.47 -9.65 0.93
C GLY A 171 -5.86 -10.29 -0.31
N ASN A 172 -5.55 -11.58 -0.22
CA ASN A 172 -5.04 -12.41 -1.33
C ASN A 172 -5.48 -13.85 -1.06
N GLN A 173 -6.01 -14.54 -2.08
CA GLN A 173 -6.49 -15.91 -2.00
C GLN A 173 -5.43 -16.90 -1.48
N ALA A 174 -4.16 -16.70 -1.84
CA ALA A 174 -3.06 -17.52 -1.32
C ALA A 174 -2.97 -17.44 0.23
N TYR A 175 -3.24 -16.28 0.83
CA TYR A 175 -3.25 -16.14 2.30
C TYR A 175 -4.49 -16.75 2.95
N VAL A 176 -5.62 -16.79 2.23
CA VAL A 176 -6.84 -17.45 2.70
C VAL A 176 -6.59 -18.95 2.83
N GLN A 177 -6.08 -19.58 1.78
CA GLN A 177 -5.78 -21.01 1.76
C GLN A 177 -4.73 -21.40 2.80
N ALA A 178 -3.65 -20.62 2.91
CA ALA A 178 -2.53 -20.97 3.79
C ALA A 178 -2.76 -20.63 5.28
N ASN A 179 -3.59 -19.63 5.60
CA ASN A 179 -3.67 -19.10 6.98
C ASN A 179 -5.10 -18.81 7.47
N GLY A 180 -6.14 -19.11 6.68
CA GLY A 180 -7.52 -18.72 7.01
C GLY A 180 -7.68 -17.22 7.26
N SER A 181 -6.82 -16.39 6.65
CA SER A 181 -6.76 -14.94 6.88
C SER A 181 -7.38 -14.19 5.70
N TYR A 182 -8.33 -13.32 5.99
CA TYR A 182 -9.11 -12.59 5.00
C TYR A 182 -8.75 -11.11 4.94
N GLY A 183 -9.00 -10.51 3.79
CA GLY A 183 -9.06 -9.08 3.51
C GLY A 183 -10.24 -8.75 2.59
N ALA A 184 -10.38 -7.48 2.21
CA ALA A 184 -11.52 -6.92 1.48
C ALA A 184 -11.96 -7.73 0.25
N THR A 185 -11.06 -8.09 -0.67
CA THR A 185 -11.35 -8.86 -1.89
C THR A 185 -11.65 -10.35 -1.63
N THR A 186 -11.35 -10.82 -0.43
CA THR A 186 -11.49 -12.24 -0.03
C THR A 186 -12.56 -12.44 1.02
N LEU A 187 -13.34 -11.41 1.35
CA LEU A 187 -14.45 -11.55 2.29
C LEU A 187 -15.46 -12.57 1.77
N LEU A 188 -16.07 -13.28 2.71
CA LEU A 188 -17.13 -14.25 2.46
C LEU A 188 -18.42 -13.68 3.00
N LYS A 189 -19.56 -14.15 2.49
CA LYS A 189 -20.88 -13.71 2.96
C LYS A 189 -21.06 -13.88 4.47
N ARG A 190 -20.56 -14.99 5.04
CA ARG A 190 -20.56 -15.23 6.50
C ARG A 190 -19.79 -14.20 7.34
N HIS A 191 -18.92 -13.39 6.72
CA HIS A 191 -18.19 -12.32 7.42
C HIS A 191 -18.99 -11.02 7.48
N LEU A 192 -20.11 -10.94 6.77
CA LEU A 192 -20.98 -9.78 6.67
C LEU A 192 -22.25 -10.05 7.46
N ARG A 193 -22.63 -9.12 8.33
CA ARG A 193 -23.94 -9.05 8.95
C ARG A 193 -24.55 -7.69 8.65
N LEU A 194 -25.74 -7.69 8.08
CA LEU A 194 -26.52 -6.50 7.74
C LEU A 194 -27.70 -6.44 8.72
N GLY A 195 -28.08 -5.24 9.14
CA GLY A 195 -29.24 -5.02 9.99
C GLY A 195 -29.75 -3.60 9.85
N ASP A 196 -30.64 -3.13 10.73
CA ASP A 196 -31.30 -1.84 10.55
C ASP A 196 -30.31 -0.64 10.57
N GLY A 197 -29.91 -0.19 9.39
CA GLY A 197 -28.98 0.92 9.17
C GLY A 197 -27.50 0.63 9.46
N PHE A 198 -27.09 -0.63 9.67
CA PHE A 198 -25.69 -0.98 9.94
C PHE A 198 -25.13 -2.12 9.08
N ILE A 199 -23.82 -2.03 8.85
CA ILE A 199 -22.98 -3.07 8.26
C ILE A 199 -21.99 -3.50 9.34
N GLU A 200 -21.99 -4.78 9.68
CA GLU A 200 -20.98 -5.38 10.54
C GLU A 200 -20.10 -6.36 9.77
N LEU A 201 -18.79 -6.17 9.85
CA LEU A 201 -17.80 -7.11 9.34
C LEU A 201 -17.11 -7.82 10.50
N LYS A 202 -17.07 -9.15 10.45
CA LYS A 202 -16.38 -10.02 11.43
C LYS A 202 -15.59 -11.10 10.71
N PHE A 203 -14.26 -11.07 10.83
CA PHE A 203 -13.39 -12.07 10.19
C PHE A 203 -12.02 -12.16 10.85
N ILE A 204 -11.27 -13.22 10.53
CA ILE A 204 -9.85 -13.36 10.92
C ILE A 204 -8.98 -12.70 9.85
N GLY A 205 -8.26 -11.64 10.23
CA GLY A 205 -7.35 -10.93 9.35
C GLY A 205 -5.91 -11.46 9.41
N LYS A 206 -5.01 -10.73 8.75
CA LYS A 206 -3.57 -11.04 8.72
C LYS A 206 -3.01 -11.27 10.14
N GLY A 207 -2.34 -12.41 10.32
CA GLY A 207 -1.70 -12.78 11.59
C GLY A 207 -2.67 -13.30 12.66
N GLY A 208 -3.82 -13.85 12.26
CA GLY A 208 -4.80 -14.45 13.17
C GLY A 208 -5.63 -13.44 13.96
N LYS A 209 -5.46 -12.13 13.70
CA LYS A 209 -6.16 -11.08 14.44
C LYS A 209 -7.64 -11.05 14.09
N ARG A 210 -8.51 -11.06 15.09
CA ARG A 210 -9.95 -10.82 14.92
C ARG A 210 -10.18 -9.38 14.49
N VAL A 211 -10.84 -9.19 13.36
CA VAL A 211 -11.26 -7.89 12.85
C VAL A 211 -12.77 -7.78 13.00
N GLN A 212 -13.20 -6.76 13.74
CA GLN A 212 -14.60 -6.34 13.82
C GLN A 212 -14.73 -4.88 13.40
N ARG A 213 -15.69 -4.59 12.52
CA ARG A 213 -16.00 -3.23 12.04
C ARG A 213 -17.50 -3.04 11.98
N LEU A 214 -17.99 -1.95 12.53
CA LEU A 214 -19.39 -1.52 12.45
C LEU A 214 -19.44 -0.21 11.68
N LEU A 215 -20.23 -0.16 10.61
CA LEU A 215 -20.38 1.00 9.74
C LEU A 215 -21.86 1.36 9.63
N ARG A 216 -22.17 2.65 9.51
CA ARG A 216 -23.53 3.15 9.24
C ARG A 216 -23.54 3.88 7.90
N ARG A 217 -23.86 3.14 6.84
CA ARG A 217 -23.87 3.63 5.45
C ARG A 217 -25.04 3.00 4.70
N PRO A 218 -26.25 3.58 4.78
CA PRO A 218 -27.46 2.97 4.23
C PRO A 218 -27.36 2.60 2.74
N LYS A 219 -26.72 3.47 1.93
CA LYS A 219 -26.52 3.19 0.49
C LYS A 219 -25.57 2.02 0.24
N LEU A 220 -24.47 1.96 0.99
CA LEU A 220 -23.53 0.82 0.89
C LEU A 220 -24.17 -0.45 1.42
N GLN A 221 -25.00 -0.36 2.46
CA GLN A 221 -25.67 -1.49 3.06
C GLN A 221 -26.59 -2.18 2.04
N ARG A 222 -27.50 -1.43 1.40
CA ARG A 222 -28.42 -1.95 0.37
C ARG A 222 -27.65 -2.64 -0.75
N LEU A 223 -26.58 -1.99 -1.23
CA LEU A 223 -25.77 -2.58 -2.28
C LEU A 223 -25.05 -3.86 -1.83
N LEU A 224 -24.62 -3.93 -0.56
CA LEU A 224 -24.03 -5.14 0.01
C LEU A 224 -25.07 -6.25 0.24
N GLU A 225 -26.35 -5.92 0.47
CA GLU A 225 -27.46 -6.88 0.51
C GLU A 225 -27.59 -7.54 -0.87
N GLU A 226 -27.73 -6.74 -1.93
CA GLU A 226 -27.81 -7.23 -3.32
C GLU A 226 -26.58 -8.06 -3.72
N ILE A 227 -25.37 -7.58 -3.41
CA ILE A 227 -24.12 -8.32 -3.65
C ILE A 227 -24.10 -9.65 -2.87
N ALA A 228 -24.63 -9.69 -1.65
CA ALA A 228 -24.68 -10.89 -0.83
C ALA A 228 -25.72 -11.91 -1.31
N ASP A 229 -26.64 -11.53 -2.19
CA ASP A 229 -27.62 -12.44 -2.80
C ASP A 229 -27.05 -13.20 -4.01
N LEU A 230 -26.00 -12.67 -4.67
CA LEU A 230 -25.34 -13.33 -5.81
C LEU A 230 -24.79 -14.73 -5.46
N PRO A 231 -24.97 -15.78 -6.29
CA PRO A 231 -24.58 -17.15 -5.95
C PRO A 231 -23.13 -17.34 -5.45
N GLY A 232 -22.95 -18.28 -4.52
CA GLY A 232 -21.63 -18.67 -4.00
C GLY A 232 -21.31 -18.13 -2.60
N ARG A 233 -20.08 -18.42 -2.13
CA ARG A 233 -19.64 -18.10 -0.75
C ARG A 233 -18.89 -16.77 -0.64
N GLN A 234 -18.24 -16.34 -1.72
CA GLN A 234 -17.46 -15.11 -1.75
C GLN A 234 -18.41 -13.91 -1.77
N LEU A 235 -18.03 -12.83 -1.09
CA LEU A 235 -18.85 -11.64 -1.04
C LEU A 235 -18.73 -10.83 -2.33
N PHE A 236 -17.51 -10.53 -2.76
CA PHE A 236 -17.28 -9.70 -3.96
C PHE A 236 -16.98 -10.58 -5.18
N VAL A 237 -18.00 -10.77 -6.00
CA VAL A 237 -17.94 -11.49 -7.29
C VAL A 237 -18.46 -10.60 -8.41
N TRP A 238 -18.08 -10.89 -9.65
CA TRP A 238 -18.58 -10.22 -10.85
C TRP A 238 -18.86 -11.26 -11.93
N LYS A 239 -19.80 -11.00 -12.84
CA LYS A 239 -20.07 -11.87 -14.00
C LYS A 239 -19.08 -11.56 -15.12
N ASP A 240 -18.40 -12.59 -15.62
CA ASP A 240 -17.57 -12.45 -16.82
C ASP A 240 -18.42 -12.50 -18.11
N GLU A 241 -17.75 -12.41 -19.25
CA GLU A 241 -18.37 -12.43 -20.59
C GLU A 241 -19.11 -13.73 -20.93
N ASN A 242 -18.93 -14.79 -20.14
CA ASN A 242 -19.63 -16.07 -20.28
C ASN A 242 -20.68 -16.28 -19.16
N ASP A 243 -21.11 -15.20 -18.51
CA ASP A 243 -22.01 -15.22 -17.35
C ASP A 243 -21.47 -15.98 -16.12
N ALA A 244 -20.18 -16.32 -16.10
CA ALA A 244 -19.58 -17.03 -14.98
C ALA A 244 -19.20 -16.06 -13.87
N LEU A 245 -19.57 -16.38 -12.63
CA LEU A 245 -19.20 -15.58 -11.46
C LEU A 245 -17.73 -15.79 -11.11
N ARG A 246 -16.97 -14.69 -11.12
CA ARG A 246 -15.55 -14.65 -10.80
C ARG A 246 -15.29 -13.82 -9.54
N PRO A 247 -14.35 -14.23 -8.67
CA PRO A 247 -13.86 -13.38 -7.59
C PRO A 247 -13.37 -12.04 -8.11
N VAL A 248 -13.57 -10.98 -7.34
CA VAL A 248 -12.77 -9.77 -7.49
C VAL A 248 -11.38 -10.00 -6.91
N ASP A 249 -10.32 -9.80 -7.70
CA ASP A 249 -8.94 -9.85 -7.24
C ASP A 249 -8.34 -8.46 -6.96
N SER A 250 -7.15 -8.44 -6.35
CA SER A 250 -6.46 -7.20 -5.99
C SER A 250 -5.95 -6.40 -7.19
N GLY A 251 -5.60 -7.07 -8.30
CA GLY A 251 -5.14 -6.42 -9.52
C GLY A 251 -6.26 -5.62 -10.16
N ARG A 252 -7.43 -6.24 -10.32
CA ARG A 252 -8.66 -5.62 -10.83
C ARG A 252 -9.09 -4.43 -9.97
N LEU A 253 -9.08 -4.59 -8.65
CA LEU A 253 -9.39 -3.49 -7.73
C LEU A 253 -8.43 -2.30 -7.89
N ASN A 254 -7.12 -2.55 -7.96
CA ASN A 254 -6.13 -1.47 -8.09
C ASN A 254 -6.17 -0.79 -9.47
N ARG A 255 -6.49 -1.54 -10.54
CA ARG A 255 -6.72 -0.97 -11.88
C ARG A 255 -7.90 0.01 -11.84
N TYR A 256 -9.05 -0.44 -11.34
CA TYR A 256 -10.22 0.40 -11.17
C TYR A 256 -9.94 1.63 -10.30
N LEU A 257 -9.22 1.46 -9.18
CA LEU A 257 -8.82 2.58 -8.32
C LEU A 257 -7.97 3.62 -9.07
N SER A 258 -7.04 3.20 -9.90
CA SER A 258 -6.18 4.10 -10.67
C SER A 258 -6.99 4.86 -11.73
N GLU A 259 -7.93 4.18 -12.40
CA GLU A 259 -8.85 4.78 -13.39
C GLU A 259 -9.75 5.85 -12.76
N VAL A 260 -10.40 5.54 -11.62
CA VAL A 260 -11.29 6.51 -10.95
C VAL A 260 -10.51 7.67 -10.32
N ALA A 261 -9.30 7.42 -9.83
CA ALA A 261 -8.44 8.45 -9.24
C ALA A 261 -7.84 9.39 -10.30
N GLY A 262 -7.59 8.90 -11.52
CA GLY A 262 -6.83 9.63 -12.55
C GLY A 262 -5.35 9.80 -12.21
N THR A 263 -4.85 9.02 -11.24
CA THR A 263 -3.46 9.00 -10.80
C THR A 263 -3.17 7.65 -10.14
N ALA A 264 -1.89 7.31 -9.97
CA ALA A 264 -1.49 6.03 -9.38
C ALA A 264 -1.92 5.95 -7.91
N VAL A 265 -2.99 5.19 -7.65
CA VAL A 265 -3.55 4.96 -6.31
C VAL A 265 -3.78 3.46 -6.13
N SER A 266 -3.51 2.97 -4.92
CA SER A 266 -3.79 1.59 -4.55
C SER A 266 -4.67 1.50 -3.31
N ALA A 267 -5.22 0.32 -3.05
CA ALA A 267 -5.92 0.02 -1.79
C ALA A 267 -5.03 0.26 -0.54
N LYS A 268 -3.71 0.13 -0.67
CA LYS A 268 -2.75 0.42 0.42
C LYS A 268 -2.68 1.93 0.72
N THR A 269 -2.98 2.78 -0.25
CA THR A 269 -2.97 4.24 -0.08
C THR A 269 -4.07 4.68 0.89
N PHE A 270 -5.30 4.13 0.78
CA PHE A 270 -6.39 4.36 1.74
C PHE A 270 -5.97 4.05 3.19
N ARG A 271 -5.30 2.91 3.41
CA ARG A 271 -4.79 2.55 4.74
C ARG A 271 -3.75 3.54 5.27
N THR A 272 -2.91 4.07 4.39
CA THR A 272 -1.88 5.04 4.78
C THR A 272 -2.52 6.40 5.09
N TRP A 273 -3.52 6.79 4.32
CA TRP A 273 -4.33 7.98 4.57
C TRP A 273 -5.02 7.90 5.93
N GLY A 274 -5.76 6.82 6.21
CA GLY A 274 -6.44 6.67 7.49
C GLY A 274 -5.52 6.56 8.70
N GLY A 275 -4.37 5.89 8.56
CA GLY A 275 -3.35 5.84 9.62
C GLY A 275 -2.78 7.22 9.93
N THR A 276 -2.45 7.98 8.89
CA THR A 276 -1.97 9.35 9.00
C THR A 276 -3.04 10.28 9.57
N LEU A 277 -4.29 10.15 9.13
CA LEU A 277 -5.43 10.93 9.62
C LEU A 277 -5.68 10.69 11.10
N ALA A 278 -5.72 9.43 11.54
CA ALA A 278 -5.92 9.10 12.95
C ALA A 278 -4.79 9.66 13.84
N ALA A 279 -3.54 9.54 13.40
CA ALA A 279 -2.39 10.11 14.09
C ALA A 279 -2.46 11.64 14.14
N PHE A 280 -2.81 12.29 13.03
CA PHE A 280 -2.94 13.73 12.94
C PHE A 280 -4.07 14.26 13.84
N THR A 281 -5.23 13.62 13.85
CA THR A 281 -6.33 13.98 14.74
C THR A 281 -5.91 13.85 16.20
N ALA A 282 -5.25 12.76 16.58
CA ALA A 282 -4.75 12.60 17.95
C ALA A 282 -3.75 13.71 18.34
N ALA A 283 -2.81 14.05 17.45
CA ALA A 283 -1.84 15.11 17.70
C ALA A 283 -2.51 16.49 17.84
N ARG A 284 -3.46 16.80 16.95
CA ARG A 284 -4.23 18.04 16.99
C ARG A 284 -5.04 18.16 18.28
N THR A 285 -5.73 17.09 18.68
CA THR A 285 -6.52 17.07 19.91
C THR A 285 -5.66 17.32 21.15
N ALA A 286 -4.48 16.70 21.24
CA ALA A 286 -3.55 16.96 22.34
C ALA A 286 -3.16 18.44 22.41
N ILE A 287 -2.78 19.04 21.27
CA ILE A 287 -2.41 20.46 21.20
C ILE A 287 -3.57 21.37 21.58
N GLU A 288 -4.81 21.05 21.19
CA GLU A 288 -6.02 21.79 21.57
C GLU A 288 -6.32 21.72 23.06
N GLN A 289 -5.90 20.64 23.72
CA GLN A 289 -6.02 20.45 25.17
C GLN A 289 -4.85 21.07 25.95
N GLY A 290 -3.91 21.74 25.27
CA GLY A 290 -2.71 22.31 25.90
C GLY A 290 -1.63 21.26 26.21
N GLU A 291 -1.77 20.04 25.69
CA GLU A 291 -0.79 18.97 25.83
C GLU A 291 0.16 18.89 24.63
N TRP A 292 1.33 18.29 24.84
CA TRP A 292 2.26 18.01 23.75
C TRP A 292 2.01 16.61 23.18
N PRO A 293 1.81 16.46 21.86
CA PRO A 293 1.51 15.17 21.27
C PRO A 293 2.73 14.25 21.33
N THR A 294 2.49 12.96 21.52
CA THR A 294 3.59 11.97 21.57
C THR A 294 3.53 11.01 20.38
N ILE A 295 4.69 10.51 19.97
CA ILE A 295 4.79 9.45 18.96
C ILE A 295 3.96 8.22 19.37
N LYS A 296 3.97 7.87 20.67
CA LYS A 296 3.23 6.75 21.23
C LYS A 296 1.73 6.91 20.97
N GLN A 297 1.14 8.02 21.39
CA GLN A 297 -0.28 8.33 21.23
C GLN A 297 -0.71 8.32 19.75
N MET A 298 0.06 8.97 18.87
CA MET A 298 -0.19 8.97 17.43
C MET A 298 -0.14 7.56 16.83
N SER A 299 0.81 6.74 17.27
CA SER A 299 0.98 5.37 16.81
C SER A 299 -0.14 4.45 17.27
N GLU A 300 -0.63 4.63 18.49
CA GLU A 300 -1.77 3.89 19.06
C GLU A 300 -3.09 4.25 18.37
N ALA A 301 -3.32 5.54 18.10
CA ALA A 301 -4.48 6.00 17.34
C ALA A 301 -4.53 5.37 15.94
N ALA A 302 -3.41 5.40 15.21
CA ALA A 302 -3.29 4.77 13.91
C ALA A 302 -3.44 3.23 13.98
N ALA A 303 -2.87 2.59 15.02
CA ALA A 303 -2.98 1.14 15.22
C ALA A 303 -4.42 0.68 15.43
N SER A 304 -5.21 1.43 16.20
CA SER A 304 -6.63 1.15 16.46
C SER A 304 -7.46 1.19 15.17
N VAL A 305 -7.29 2.23 14.35
CA VAL A 305 -7.99 2.37 13.06
C VAL A 305 -7.57 1.30 12.05
N LEU A 306 -6.29 0.91 12.03
CA LEU A 306 -5.74 0.02 11.00
C LEU A 306 -5.70 -1.46 11.37
N HIS A 307 -6.02 -1.80 12.62
CA HIS A 307 -5.81 -3.13 13.22
C HIS A 307 -4.37 -3.62 13.07
N ASN A 308 -3.43 -2.73 13.38
CA ASN A 308 -1.99 -2.97 13.34
C ASN A 308 -1.37 -2.90 14.74
N THR A 309 -0.09 -3.23 14.87
CA THR A 309 0.66 -2.85 16.08
C THR A 309 1.10 -1.38 15.96
N PRO A 310 1.28 -0.65 17.07
CA PRO A 310 1.78 0.73 17.03
C PRO A 310 3.10 0.87 16.27
N ALA A 311 4.03 -0.08 16.45
CA ALA A 311 5.31 -0.08 15.74
C ALA A 311 5.15 -0.16 14.20
N ILE A 312 4.24 -1.01 13.71
CA ILE A 312 3.96 -1.13 12.27
C ILE A 312 3.19 0.09 11.76
N SER A 313 2.27 0.64 12.55
CA SER A 313 1.59 1.89 12.18
C SER A 313 2.58 3.04 12.02
N ARG A 314 3.47 3.24 13.01
CA ARG A 314 4.51 4.27 13.00
C ARG A 314 5.41 4.20 11.78
N SER A 315 6.03 3.04 11.53
CA SER A 315 7.04 2.91 10.48
C SER A 315 6.45 2.90 9.07
N SER A 316 5.18 2.49 8.92
CA SER A 316 4.64 2.16 7.62
C SER A 316 3.36 2.90 7.26
N TYR A 317 2.63 3.54 8.15
CA TYR A 317 1.30 4.10 7.83
C TYR A 317 1.07 5.54 8.30
N ILE A 318 1.99 6.13 9.04
CA ILE A 318 1.89 7.52 9.50
C ILE A 318 2.89 8.38 8.74
N HIS A 319 2.42 9.45 8.13
CA HIS A 319 3.27 10.41 7.43
C HIS A 319 4.32 11.03 8.39
N PRO A 320 5.61 11.11 8.00
CA PRO A 320 6.67 11.64 8.85
C PRO A 320 6.40 13.04 9.41
N ASP A 321 5.87 13.96 8.59
CA ASP A 321 5.46 15.30 9.07
C ASP A 321 4.45 15.26 10.22
N VAL A 322 3.55 14.27 10.25
CA VAL A 322 2.60 14.12 11.36
C VAL A 322 3.35 13.64 12.59
N LEU A 323 4.29 12.69 12.45
CA LEU A 323 5.14 12.25 13.57
C LEU A 323 6.02 13.38 14.11
N ALA A 324 6.46 14.30 13.24
CA ALA A 324 7.27 15.45 13.61
C ALA A 324 6.53 16.45 14.52
N LEU A 325 5.19 16.38 14.61
CA LEU A 325 4.43 17.16 15.59
C LEU A 325 4.80 16.83 17.04
N ALA A 326 5.38 15.65 17.29
CA ALA A 326 5.89 15.29 18.61
C ALA A 326 7.18 16.03 19.00
N ASP A 327 7.84 16.70 18.05
CA ASP A 327 9.06 17.46 18.32
C ASP A 327 8.72 18.82 18.92
N LYS A 328 9.13 19.05 20.18
CA LYS A 328 8.91 20.31 20.92
C LYS A 328 9.55 21.53 20.26
N SER A 329 10.57 21.33 19.42
CA SER A 329 11.21 22.41 18.67
C SER A 329 10.38 22.84 17.45
N ALA A 330 9.44 22.02 17.00
CA ALA A 330 8.55 22.36 15.89
C ALA A 330 7.52 23.39 16.36
N SER A 331 7.75 24.67 16.04
CA SER A 331 6.77 25.73 16.24
C SER A 331 5.61 25.58 15.25
N ILE A 332 4.58 24.82 15.65
CA ILE A 332 3.31 24.72 14.93
C ILE A 332 2.18 25.13 15.85
N SER A 333 1.43 26.15 15.45
CA SER A 333 0.30 26.64 16.24
C SER A 333 -0.96 25.80 16.06
N ALA A 334 -1.81 25.73 17.09
CA ALA A 334 -3.13 25.11 17.02
C ALA A 334 -3.96 25.68 15.85
N ARG A 335 -3.86 27.00 15.60
CA ARG A 335 -4.52 27.67 14.46
C ARG A 335 -4.09 27.09 13.12
N GLN A 336 -2.80 26.79 12.94
CA GLN A 336 -2.31 26.15 11.71
C GLN A 336 -2.89 24.73 11.56
N LEU A 337 -3.00 23.96 12.64
CA LEU A 337 -3.57 22.60 12.58
C LEU A 337 -5.09 22.60 12.35
N GLN A 338 -5.79 23.64 12.78
CA GLN A 338 -7.22 23.81 12.53
C GLN A 338 -7.54 24.33 11.12
N ALA A 339 -6.55 24.96 10.46
CA ALA A 339 -6.74 25.58 9.16
C ALA A 339 -7.21 24.57 8.11
N ARG A 340 -8.41 24.82 7.58
CA ARG A 340 -8.99 24.05 6.47
C ARG A 340 -8.48 24.64 5.16
N GLY A 341 -8.29 23.78 4.16
CA GLY A 341 -8.08 24.21 2.79
C GLY A 341 -9.38 24.69 2.14
N ARG A 342 -9.40 24.72 0.80
CA ARG A 342 -10.63 24.89 0.04
C ARG A 342 -11.63 23.81 0.46
N SER A 343 -12.85 24.22 0.80
CA SER A 343 -13.92 23.30 1.16
C SER A 343 -14.25 22.40 -0.03
N ASP A 344 -14.31 21.10 0.21
CA ASP A 344 -14.85 20.10 -0.71
C ASP A 344 -15.79 19.20 0.11
N SER A 345 -17.05 19.10 -0.30
CA SER A 345 -18.08 18.32 0.41
C SER A 345 -17.77 16.82 0.45
N GLU A 346 -16.87 16.36 -0.41
CA GLU A 346 -16.40 14.98 -0.43
C GLU A 346 -15.30 14.71 0.60
N LEU A 347 -14.70 15.73 1.21
CA LEU A 347 -13.71 15.55 2.27
C LEU A 347 -14.33 15.82 3.64
N ARG A 348 -14.10 14.90 4.58
CA ARG A 348 -14.41 15.09 5.99
C ARG A 348 -13.57 16.26 6.53
N VAL A 349 -14.07 16.92 7.57
CA VAL A 349 -13.38 18.08 8.18
C VAL A 349 -11.93 17.78 8.55
N GLU A 350 -11.67 16.64 9.19
CA GLU A 350 -10.30 16.24 9.56
C GLU A 350 -9.43 15.95 8.34
N GLU A 351 -10.00 15.42 7.26
CA GLU A 351 -9.28 15.18 6.00
C GLU A 351 -8.87 16.49 5.33
N GLN A 352 -9.74 17.50 5.35
CA GLN A 352 -9.42 18.84 4.85
C GLN A 352 -8.28 19.47 5.65
N ARG A 353 -8.30 19.32 6.98
CA ARG A 353 -7.24 19.81 7.88
C ARG A 353 -5.92 19.09 7.62
N LEU A 354 -5.94 17.76 7.53
CA LEU A 354 -4.75 16.96 7.21
C LEU A 354 -4.17 17.35 5.85
N LEU A 355 -5.00 17.44 4.80
CA LEU A 355 -4.52 17.81 3.47
C LEU A 355 -3.89 19.21 3.46
N SER A 356 -4.52 20.15 4.14
CA SER A 356 -4.03 21.52 4.34
C SER A 356 -2.66 21.53 5.04
N PHE A 357 -2.51 20.73 6.10
CA PHE A 357 -1.26 20.54 6.82
C PHE A 357 -0.17 19.94 5.94
N LEU A 358 -0.41 18.79 5.32
CA LEU A 358 0.60 18.10 4.49
C LEU A 358 1.05 18.95 3.31
N ARG A 359 0.13 19.72 2.69
CA ARG A 359 0.48 20.67 1.63
C ARG A 359 1.45 21.73 2.16
N ARG A 360 1.16 22.39 3.28
CA ARG A 360 2.07 23.40 3.84
C ARG A 360 3.42 22.82 4.20
N SER A 361 3.44 21.64 4.83
CA SER A 361 4.68 20.95 5.20
C SER A 361 5.53 20.63 3.95
N ALA A 362 4.90 20.15 2.88
CA ALA A 362 5.59 19.90 1.61
C ALA A 362 6.19 21.17 0.99
N HIS A 363 5.47 22.30 1.01
CA HIS A 363 6.00 23.58 0.52
C HIS A 363 7.16 24.08 1.40
N SER A 364 7.07 23.92 2.72
CA SER A 364 8.15 24.29 3.65
C SER A 364 9.43 23.49 3.36
N ARG A 365 9.32 22.16 3.23
CA ARG A 365 10.46 21.31 2.86
C ARG A 365 11.08 21.68 1.52
N ALA A 366 10.26 21.94 0.50
CA ALA A 366 10.75 22.34 -0.81
C ALA A 366 11.54 23.67 -0.75
N ARG A 367 11.09 24.62 0.07
CA ARG A 367 11.82 25.88 0.31
C ARG A 367 13.15 25.65 1.04
N GLN A 368 13.15 24.84 2.10
CA GLN A 368 14.37 24.51 2.86
C GLN A 368 15.41 23.77 2.01
N ALA A 369 14.96 22.85 1.15
CA ALA A 369 15.84 22.13 0.23
C ALA A 369 16.50 23.08 -0.80
N ARG A 370 15.73 24.03 -1.35
CA ARG A 370 16.25 25.05 -2.27
C ARG A 370 17.28 25.94 -1.61
N SER A 371 16.99 26.47 -0.41
CA SER A 371 17.94 27.31 0.31
C SER A 371 19.23 26.56 0.67
N ALA A 372 19.14 25.27 1.06
CA ALA A 372 20.31 24.46 1.34
C ALA A 372 21.15 24.18 0.08
N ALA A 373 20.51 23.97 -1.07
CA ALA A 373 21.20 23.81 -2.35
C ALA A 373 21.90 25.11 -2.79
N GLU A 374 21.26 26.26 -2.61
CA GLU A 374 21.84 27.58 -2.88
C GLU A 374 23.05 27.86 -1.98
N GLN A 375 22.97 27.55 -0.68
CA GLN A 375 24.09 27.69 0.26
C GLN A 375 25.27 26.79 -0.12
N ARG A 376 25.02 25.54 -0.50
CA ARG A 376 26.08 24.62 -0.97
C ARG A 376 26.76 25.11 -2.24
N ARG A 377 26.01 25.74 -3.16
CA ARG A 377 26.55 26.34 -4.38
C ARG A 377 27.34 27.63 -4.11
N ALA A 378 27.06 28.33 -3.01
CA ALA A 378 27.80 29.53 -2.61
C ALA A 378 29.04 29.23 -1.77
N SER A 379 29.16 28.01 -1.23
CA SER A 379 30.31 27.56 -0.42
C SER A 379 31.30 26.68 -1.19
N ASN A 380 31.00 26.34 -2.45
CA ASN A 380 31.91 25.73 -3.42
C ASN A 380 32.28 26.78 -4.47
#